data_AF-A0A5N5HKS6-F1
#
_entry.id   AF-A0A5N5HKS6-F1
#
_cell.length_a   1.000
_cell.length_b   1.000
_cell.length_c   1.000
_cell.angle_alpha   90.00
_cell.angle_beta   90.00
_cell.angle_gamma   90.00
#
_symmetry.space_group_name_H-M   'P 1'
#
loop_
_entity.id
_entity.type
_entity.pdbx_description
1 polymer ?
#
loop_
_entity_poly.entity_id
_entity_poly.type
_entity_poly.pdbx_seq_one_letter_code
_entity_poly.pdbx_strand_id
1 'polypeptide(L)'
;MAKNRTKRELISHEPSRRATFKNRKASFFRKLNEITTLCGVIACAVIYNPSDTKTDVWPSPQEAFYVLEKFKNLSEERRGKFMVDQESFLKNNISKLNRQLERARFKNQELDEKLLLIEYLEGKNFLDPGRLESLNGLDQQLDKRIDFITNRIEFLEGLRRNQVDAELDSDGMVVRGIKGESLATTKVNLLSVGGSSSASHSK
;
A
#
# COMPACT_ATOMS: atom_id res chain seq x y z
N MET A 1 -26.21 15.17 -9.62
CA MET A 1 -26.02 15.18 -8.15
C MET A 1 -25.03 14.08 -7.77
N ALA A 2 -23.91 14.43 -7.14
CA ALA A 2 -22.94 13.43 -6.67
C ALA A 2 -23.56 12.62 -5.52
N LYS A 3 -23.56 11.30 -5.64
CA LYS A 3 -24.10 10.41 -4.60
C LYS A 3 -23.10 10.30 -3.46
N ASN A 4 -23.54 10.59 -2.24
CA ASN A 4 -22.72 10.38 -1.04
C ASN A 4 -22.25 8.92 -0.94
N ARG A 5 -20.99 8.74 -0.57
CA ARG A 5 -20.40 7.41 -0.36
C ARG A 5 -21.17 6.70 0.76
N THR A 6 -21.76 5.55 0.45
CA THR A 6 -22.46 4.74 1.47
C THR A 6 -21.45 4.01 2.35
N LYS A 7 -21.64 4.08 3.68
CA LYS A 7 -20.91 3.23 4.64
C LYS A 7 -21.16 1.75 4.33
N ARG A 8 -20.16 0.90 4.60
CA ARG A 8 -20.22 -0.55 4.36
C ARG A 8 -20.70 -1.28 5.62
N GLU A 9 -21.90 -0.93 6.06
CA GLU A 9 -22.56 -1.47 7.26
C GLU A 9 -24.00 -1.89 6.93
N LEU A 10 -24.67 -2.55 7.87
CA LEU A 10 -26.07 -2.93 7.71
C LEU A 10 -26.95 -1.68 7.57
N ILE A 11 -27.79 -1.63 6.54
CA ILE A 11 -28.76 -0.56 6.35
C ILE A 11 -29.94 -0.80 7.31
N SER A 12 -30.04 0.00 8.37
CA SER A 12 -31.09 -0.18 9.40
C SER A 12 -32.51 -0.01 8.85
N HIS A 13 -32.71 0.93 7.92
CA HIS A 13 -34.04 1.18 7.34
C HIS A 13 -34.43 0.09 6.32
N GLU A 14 -35.39 -0.76 6.69
CA GLU A 14 -35.83 -1.93 5.93
C GLU A 14 -36.18 -1.66 4.45
N PRO A 15 -37.08 -0.71 4.11
CA PRO A 15 -37.41 -0.43 2.71
C PRO A 15 -36.18 -0.03 1.88
N SER A 16 -35.30 0.80 2.43
CA SER A 16 -34.07 1.23 1.77
C SER A 16 -33.09 0.07 1.60
N ARG A 17 -33.00 -0.83 2.59
CA ARG A 17 -32.18 -2.03 2.51
C ARG A 17 -32.67 -2.96 1.40
N ARG A 18 -33.98 -3.24 1.33
CA ARG A 18 -34.58 -4.08 0.28
C ARG A 18 -34.37 -3.50 -1.12
N ALA A 19 -34.62 -2.21 -1.31
CA ALA A 19 -34.39 -1.54 -2.58
C ALA A 19 -32.91 -1.58 -2.99
N THR A 20 -32.00 -1.33 -2.03
CA THR A 20 -30.55 -1.41 -2.26
C THR A 20 -30.11 -2.82 -2.62
N PHE A 21 -30.60 -3.84 -1.91
CA PHE A 21 -30.30 -5.24 -2.20
C PHE A 21 -30.74 -5.62 -3.61
N LYS A 22 -31.97 -5.31 -4.01
CA LYS A 22 -32.48 -5.57 -5.38
C LYS A 22 -31.58 -4.93 -6.44
N ASN A 23 -31.24 -3.66 -6.27
CA ASN A 23 -30.42 -2.92 -7.23
C ASN A 23 -28.97 -3.42 -7.28
N ARG A 24 -28.36 -3.71 -6.12
CA ARG A 24 -26.99 -4.23 -6.04
C ARG A 24 -26.88 -5.64 -6.57
N LYS A 25 -27.84 -6.52 -6.28
CA LYS A 25 -27.90 -7.89 -6.81
C LYS A 25 -27.93 -7.89 -8.33
N ALA A 26 -28.85 -7.12 -8.93
CA ALA A 26 -28.94 -7.00 -10.39
C ALA A 26 -27.64 -6.45 -11.01
N SER A 27 -27.05 -5.43 -10.38
CA SER A 27 -25.78 -4.84 -10.82
C SER A 27 -24.62 -5.83 -10.70
N PHE A 28 -24.61 -6.65 -9.66
CA PHE A 28 -23.59 -7.66 -9.41
C PHE A 28 -23.64 -8.77 -10.46
N PHE A 29 -24.83 -9.32 -10.77
CA PHE A 29 -24.96 -10.31 -11.84
C PHE A 29 -24.57 -9.76 -13.21
N ARG A 30 -24.92 -8.49 -13.52
CA ARG A 30 -24.44 -7.84 -14.75
C ARG A 30 -22.92 -7.75 -14.79
N LYS A 31 -22.27 -7.38 -13.68
CA LYS A 31 -20.81 -7.32 -13.60
C LYS A 31 -20.15 -8.68 -13.69
N LEU A 32 -20.76 -9.73 -13.14
CA LEU A 32 -20.29 -11.09 -13.35
C LEU A 32 -20.35 -11.48 -14.81
N ASN A 33 -21.46 -11.20 -15.51
CA ASN A 33 -21.58 -11.48 -16.94
C ASN A 33 -20.53 -10.74 -17.78
N GLU A 34 -20.24 -9.47 -17.46
CA GLU A 34 -19.16 -8.71 -18.11
C GLU A 34 -17.80 -9.36 -17.87
N ILE A 35 -17.47 -9.73 -16.62
CA ILE A 35 -16.18 -10.34 -16.28
C ILE A 35 -16.01 -11.71 -16.93
N THR A 36 -17.02 -12.58 -16.89
CA THR A 36 -16.94 -13.89 -17.53
C THR A 36 -16.79 -13.77 -19.04
N THR A 37 -17.48 -12.82 -19.66
CA THR A 37 -17.41 -12.59 -21.12
C THR A 37 -16.07 -11.97 -21.53
N LEU A 38 -15.63 -10.90 -20.87
CA LEU A 38 -14.43 -10.16 -21.25
C LEU A 38 -13.13 -10.89 -20.91
N CYS A 39 -13.11 -11.60 -19.79
CA CYS A 39 -11.90 -12.27 -19.31
C CYS A 39 -11.89 -13.78 -19.57
N GLY A 40 -12.97 -14.35 -20.14
CA GLY A 40 -13.07 -15.79 -20.40
C GLY A 40 -13.00 -16.66 -19.15
N VAL A 41 -13.41 -16.12 -18.00
CA VAL A 41 -13.36 -16.83 -16.71
C VAL A 41 -14.66 -17.58 -16.44
N ILE A 42 -14.54 -18.78 -15.89
CA ILE A 42 -15.68 -19.57 -15.41
C ILE A 42 -16.01 -19.11 -13.99
N ALA A 43 -17.23 -18.62 -13.77
CA ALA A 43 -17.67 -18.16 -12.46
C ALA A 43 -19.15 -18.49 -12.23
N CYS A 44 -19.53 -18.57 -10.95
CA CYS A 44 -20.92 -18.65 -10.52
C CYS A 44 -21.11 -17.81 -9.26
N ALA A 45 -22.35 -17.48 -8.94
CA ALA A 45 -22.69 -16.79 -7.69
C ALA A 45 -23.95 -17.37 -7.05
N VAL A 46 -23.91 -17.44 -5.72
CA VAL A 46 -25.02 -17.88 -4.87
C VAL A 46 -25.25 -16.79 -3.83
N ILE A 47 -26.46 -16.24 -3.79
CA ILE A 47 -26.83 -15.17 -2.87
C ILE A 47 -28.02 -15.61 -2.03
N TYR A 48 -27.82 -15.59 -0.71
CA TYR A 48 -28.86 -15.85 0.27
C TYR A 48 -29.43 -14.52 0.76
N ASN A 49 -30.75 -14.42 0.77
CA ASN A 49 -31.47 -13.32 1.41
C ASN A 49 -32.17 -13.87 2.66
N PRO A 50 -31.81 -13.43 3.88
CA PRO A 50 -32.45 -13.93 5.11
C PRO A 50 -33.96 -13.71 5.16
N SER A 51 -34.47 -12.75 4.40
CA SER A 51 -35.90 -12.41 4.34
C SER A 51 -36.67 -13.17 3.24
N ASP A 52 -35.99 -14.00 2.45
CA ASP A 52 -36.58 -14.77 1.36
C ASP A 52 -36.21 -16.25 1.54
N THR A 53 -37.14 -17.16 1.27
CA THR A 53 -36.85 -18.60 1.29
C THR A 53 -36.08 -19.03 0.04
N LYS A 54 -36.09 -18.22 -1.02
CA LYS A 54 -35.42 -18.52 -2.28
C LYS A 54 -33.97 -18.03 -2.30
N THR A 55 -33.06 -18.90 -2.71
CA THR A 55 -31.67 -18.55 -3.01
C THR A 55 -31.58 -18.06 -4.45
N ASP A 56 -30.91 -16.92 -4.67
CA ASP A 56 -30.62 -16.42 -6.00
C ASP A 56 -29.31 -17.06 -6.50
N VAL A 57 -29.38 -17.74 -7.65
CA VAL A 57 -28.24 -18.42 -8.25
C VAL A 57 -28.01 -17.90 -9.66
N TRP A 58 -26.76 -17.63 -10.00
CA TRP A 58 -26.32 -17.20 -11.32
C TRP A 58 -25.16 -18.09 -11.81
N PRO A 59 -25.09 -18.45 -13.10
CA PRO A 59 -26.01 -18.06 -14.18
C PRO A 59 -27.32 -18.86 -14.17
N SER A 60 -27.22 -20.17 -13.94
CA SER A 60 -28.31 -21.08 -13.64
C SER A 60 -27.92 -22.01 -12.47
N PRO A 61 -28.88 -22.62 -11.77
CA PRO A 61 -28.58 -23.59 -10.73
C PRO A 61 -27.68 -24.75 -11.20
N GLN A 62 -27.90 -25.25 -12.42
CA GLN A 62 -27.16 -26.36 -13.01
C GLN A 62 -25.71 -25.97 -13.31
N GLU A 63 -25.49 -24.82 -13.95
CA GLU A 63 -24.14 -24.35 -14.26
C GLU A 63 -23.38 -24.00 -12.98
N ALA A 64 -24.03 -23.33 -12.02
CA ALA A 64 -23.42 -23.02 -10.73
C ALA A 64 -23.00 -24.30 -10.00
N PHE A 65 -23.84 -25.35 -10.04
CA PHE A 65 -23.49 -26.65 -9.49
C PHE A 65 -22.24 -27.24 -10.15
N TYR A 66 -22.16 -27.23 -11.48
CA TYR A 66 -20.98 -27.70 -12.22
C TYR A 66 -19.70 -26.93 -11.84
N VAL A 67 -19.79 -25.59 -11.73
CA VAL A 67 -18.65 -24.76 -11.30
C VAL A 67 -18.22 -25.11 -9.88
N LEU A 68 -19.17 -25.31 -8.96
CA LEU A 68 -18.89 -25.69 -7.58
C LEU A 68 -18.28 -27.09 -7.48
N GLU A 69 -18.76 -28.06 -8.25
CA GLU A 69 -18.20 -29.41 -8.31
C GLU A 69 -16.76 -29.38 -8.82
N LYS A 70 -16.52 -28.66 -9.93
CA LYS A 70 -15.16 -28.47 -10.47
C LYS A 70 -14.24 -27.80 -9.44
N PHE A 71 -14.74 -26.80 -8.70
CA PHE A 71 -13.98 -26.14 -7.64
C PHE A 71 -13.66 -27.09 -6.48
N LYS A 72 -14.61 -27.93 -6.05
CA LYS A 72 -14.40 -28.92 -4.99
C LYS A 72 -13.37 -29.99 -5.37
N ASN A 73 -13.30 -30.35 -6.66
CA ASN A 73 -12.36 -31.33 -7.19
C ASN A 73 -10.91 -30.79 -7.33
N LEU A 74 -10.67 -29.49 -7.10
CA LEU A 74 -9.32 -28.92 -7.06
C LEU A 74 -8.62 -29.27 -5.73
N SER A 75 -7.29 -29.39 -5.77
CA SER A 75 -6.48 -29.56 -4.55
C SER A 75 -6.64 -28.38 -3.59
N GLU A 76 -6.46 -28.62 -2.30
CA GLU A 76 -6.61 -27.58 -1.26
C GLU A 76 -5.68 -26.39 -1.50
N GLU A 77 -4.45 -26.63 -1.92
CA GLU A 77 -3.48 -25.58 -2.27
C GLU A 77 -4.01 -24.66 -3.38
N ARG A 78 -4.56 -25.24 -4.46
CA ARG A 78 -5.12 -24.45 -5.57
C ARG A 78 -6.38 -23.71 -5.15
N ARG A 79 -7.24 -24.32 -4.34
CA ARG A 79 -8.45 -23.69 -3.81
C ARG A 79 -8.09 -22.51 -2.90
N GLY A 80 -7.15 -22.69 -1.98
CA GLY A 80 -6.79 -21.71 -0.97
C GLY A 80 -6.02 -20.49 -1.50
N LYS A 81 -5.28 -20.64 -2.61
CA LYS A 81 -4.38 -19.59 -3.13
C LYS A 81 -5.02 -18.22 -3.32
N PHE A 82 -6.30 -18.19 -3.71
CA PHE A 82 -7.05 -16.95 -3.97
C PHE A 82 -8.42 -16.92 -3.28
N MET A 83 -8.65 -17.84 -2.35
CA MET A 83 -9.90 -17.85 -1.59
C MET A 83 -9.85 -16.71 -0.57
N VAL A 84 -10.89 -15.87 -0.61
CA VAL A 84 -11.05 -14.76 0.33
C VAL A 84 -12.44 -14.90 0.95
N ASP A 85 -12.47 -14.98 2.27
CA ASP A 85 -13.71 -14.90 3.03
C ASP A 85 -13.91 -13.47 3.59
N GLN A 86 -15.08 -13.22 4.17
CA GLN A 86 -15.40 -11.91 4.72
C GLN A 86 -14.47 -11.54 5.88
N GLU A 87 -14.09 -12.50 6.73
CA GLU A 87 -13.29 -12.25 7.90
C GLU A 87 -11.85 -11.85 7.54
N SER A 88 -11.19 -12.63 6.70
CA SER A 88 -9.86 -12.37 6.13
C SER A 88 -9.84 -11.05 5.33
N PHE A 89 -10.90 -10.77 4.54
CA PHE A 89 -11.02 -9.49 3.85
C PHE A 89 -11.07 -8.31 4.82
N LEU A 90 -11.89 -8.40 5.87
CA LEU A 90 -12.02 -7.35 6.87
C LEU A 90 -10.73 -7.18 7.68
N LYS A 91 -10.09 -8.27 8.11
CA LYS A 91 -8.78 -8.27 8.78
C LYS A 91 -7.73 -7.55 7.92
N ASN A 92 -7.61 -7.92 6.65
CA ASN A 92 -6.68 -7.28 5.71
C ASN A 92 -6.98 -5.79 5.53
N ASN A 93 -8.25 -5.42 5.44
CA ASN A 93 -8.64 -4.01 5.31
C ASN A 93 -8.34 -3.20 6.57
N ILE A 94 -8.57 -3.77 7.77
CA ILE A 94 -8.20 -3.16 9.05
C ILE A 94 -6.68 -2.96 9.11
N SER A 95 -5.89 -4.00 8.80
CA SER A 95 -4.44 -3.88 8.77
C SER A 95 -3.96 -2.81 7.79
N LYS A 96 -4.61 -2.70 6.61
CA LYS A 96 -4.30 -1.64 5.63
C LYS A 96 -4.60 -0.25 6.17
N LEU A 97 -5.76 -0.06 6.81
CA LEU A 97 -6.15 1.22 7.41
C LEU A 97 -5.23 1.59 8.57
N ASN A 98 -4.85 0.64 9.42
CA ASN A 98 -3.88 0.87 10.49
C ASN A 98 -2.52 1.30 9.92
N ARG A 99 -2.02 0.66 8.86
CA ARG A 99 -0.79 1.12 8.19
C ARG A 99 -0.89 2.54 7.64
N GLN A 100 -2.06 2.93 7.13
CA GLN A 100 -2.29 4.31 6.67
C GLN A 100 -2.32 5.29 7.85
N LEU A 101 -2.94 4.91 8.95
CA LEU A 101 -2.97 5.70 10.18
C LEU A 101 -1.57 5.91 10.74
N GLU A 102 -0.76 4.86 10.85
CA GLU A 102 0.62 4.98 11.35
C GLU A 102 1.49 5.85 10.45
N ARG A 103 1.32 5.76 9.12
CA ARG A 103 2.00 6.68 8.19
C ARG A 103 1.59 8.14 8.40
N ALA A 104 0.30 8.39 8.69
CA ALA A 104 -0.17 9.73 8.97
C ALA A 104 0.38 10.24 10.31
N ARG A 105 0.41 9.40 11.35
CA ARG A 105 1.01 9.72 12.65
C ARG A 105 2.49 10.06 12.53
N PHE A 106 3.26 9.25 11.80
CA PHE A 106 4.68 9.50 11.56
C PHE A 106 4.91 10.85 10.86
N LYS A 107 4.10 11.17 9.84
CA LYS A 107 4.18 12.47 9.16
C LYS A 107 3.82 13.64 10.07
N ASN A 108 2.82 13.47 10.92
CA ASN A 108 2.45 14.50 11.90
C ASN A 108 3.58 14.71 12.90
N GLN A 109 4.18 13.64 13.44
CA GLN A 109 5.32 13.73 14.33
C GLN A 109 6.50 14.46 13.67
N GLU A 110 6.83 14.14 12.42
CA GLU A 110 7.90 14.82 11.68
C GLU A 110 7.61 16.33 11.50
N LEU A 111 6.33 16.71 11.33
CA LEU A 111 5.93 18.11 11.27
C LEU A 111 6.00 18.78 12.64
N ASP A 112 5.56 18.12 13.71
CA ASP A 112 5.61 18.62 15.07
C ASP A 112 7.07 18.89 15.50
N GLU A 113 8.00 17.98 15.20
CA GLU A 113 9.43 18.15 15.47
C GLU A 113 10.02 19.34 14.67
N LYS A 114 9.65 19.50 13.40
CA LYS A 114 10.08 20.67 12.61
C LYS A 114 9.55 21.98 13.17
N LEU A 115 8.29 22.00 13.61
CA LEU A 115 7.68 23.18 14.23
C LEU A 115 8.38 23.51 15.55
N LEU A 116 8.68 22.50 16.38
CA LEU A 116 9.43 22.68 17.62
C LEU A 116 10.82 23.29 17.38
N LEU A 117 11.53 22.82 16.34
CA LEU A 117 12.82 23.40 15.98
C LEU A 117 12.69 24.88 15.58
N ILE A 118 11.68 25.23 14.78
CA ILE A 118 11.44 26.63 14.40
C ILE A 118 11.12 27.49 15.63
N GLU A 119 10.25 27.04 16.52
CA GLU A 119 9.90 27.76 17.75
C GLU A 119 11.11 27.95 18.67
N TYR A 120 12.00 26.95 18.75
CA TYR A 120 13.26 27.04 19.49
C TYR A 120 14.17 28.12 18.89
N LEU A 121 14.35 28.13 17.56
CA LEU A 121 15.16 29.14 16.87
C LEU A 121 14.59 30.55 17.02
N GLU A 122 13.27 30.69 17.22
CA GLU A 122 12.60 31.95 17.50
C GLU A 122 12.68 32.40 18.98
N GLY A 123 13.29 31.60 19.86
CA GLY A 123 13.50 31.94 21.28
C GLY A 123 12.25 31.82 22.16
N LYS A 124 11.26 31.01 21.76
CA LYS A 124 10.05 30.76 22.58
C LYS A 124 10.38 29.77 23.71
N ASN A 125 9.91 30.06 24.94
CA ASN A 125 10.21 29.25 26.14
C ASN A 125 9.36 27.98 26.25
N PHE A 126 9.99 26.90 26.72
CA PHE A 126 9.45 25.55 26.89
C PHE A 126 9.00 25.31 28.34
N LEU A 127 7.72 25.48 28.66
CA LEU A 127 7.19 25.14 30.00
C LEU A 127 5.99 24.20 29.93
N ASP A 128 5.97 23.29 28.95
CA ASP A 128 4.97 22.22 28.88
C ASP A 128 5.64 20.83 29.00
N PRO A 129 5.40 20.09 30.08
CA PRO A 129 5.90 18.72 30.28
C PRO A 129 5.53 17.75 29.15
N GLY A 130 4.40 17.96 28.45
CA GLY A 130 3.98 17.13 27.32
C GLY A 130 4.91 17.23 26.10
N ARG A 131 5.74 18.28 26.03
CA ARG A 131 6.71 18.51 24.94
C ARG A 131 8.11 17.94 25.23
N LEU A 132 8.36 17.39 26.42
CA LEU A 132 9.66 16.79 26.78
C LEU A 132 9.92 15.47 26.06
N GLU A 133 8.89 14.63 25.88
CA GLU A 133 8.99 13.42 25.05
C GLU A 133 9.27 13.75 23.58
N SER A 134 8.74 14.88 23.11
CA SER A 134 9.00 15.38 21.75
C SER A 134 10.44 15.88 21.58
N LEU A 135 11.05 16.47 22.62
CA LEU A 135 12.45 16.89 22.62
C LEU A 135 13.42 15.71 22.54
N ASN A 136 13.14 14.62 23.27
CA ASN A 136 13.96 13.40 23.20
C ASN A 136 13.88 12.73 21.81
N GLY A 137 12.70 12.78 21.16
CA GLY A 137 12.55 12.35 19.77
C GLY A 137 13.36 13.21 18.78
N LEU A 138 13.42 14.52 19.03
CA LEU A 138 14.17 15.50 18.24
C LEU A 138 15.69 15.30 18.36
N ASP A 139 16.17 15.03 19.59
CA ASP A 139 17.57 14.70 19.88
C ASP A 139 18.02 13.45 19.11
N GLN A 140 17.25 12.35 19.21
CA GLN A 140 17.53 11.12 18.45
C GLN A 140 17.51 11.30 16.93
N GLN A 141 16.73 12.25 16.42
CA GLN A 141 16.73 12.57 14.99
C GLN A 141 17.93 13.42 14.57
N LEU A 142 18.37 14.34 15.42
CA LEU A 142 19.58 15.13 15.19
C LEU A 142 20.80 14.21 15.16
N ASP A 143 20.91 13.27 16.10
CA ASP A 143 21.97 12.26 16.11
C ASP A 143 22.02 11.48 14.79
N LYS A 144 20.88 10.94 14.35
CA LYS A 144 20.79 10.21 13.07
C LYS A 144 21.19 11.06 11.86
N ARG A 145 20.85 12.35 11.87
CA ARG A 145 21.21 13.28 10.79
C ARG A 145 22.70 13.61 10.82
N ILE A 146 23.25 13.83 12.01
CA ILE A 146 24.68 14.06 12.22
C ILE A 146 25.44 12.83 11.71
N ASP A 147 25.07 11.62 12.15
CA ASP A 147 25.69 10.37 11.69
C ASP A 147 25.61 10.21 10.17
N PHE A 148 24.45 10.48 9.56
CA PHE A 148 24.30 10.41 8.11
C PHE A 148 25.23 11.39 7.38
N ILE A 149 25.32 12.64 7.88
CA ILE A 149 26.19 13.66 7.28
C ILE A 149 27.66 13.29 7.48
N THR A 150 28.06 12.87 8.67
CA THR A 150 29.42 12.42 9.00
C THR A 150 29.85 11.27 8.09
N ASN A 151 29.04 10.22 7.98
CA ASN A 151 29.31 9.08 7.08
C ASN A 151 29.45 9.53 5.62
N ARG A 152 28.65 10.51 5.20
CA ARG A 152 28.69 11.04 3.83
C ARG A 152 29.92 11.91 3.57
N ILE A 153 30.39 12.66 4.57
CA ILE A 153 31.67 13.38 4.51
C ILE A 153 32.82 12.38 4.39
N GLU A 154 32.88 11.37 5.26
CA GLU A 154 33.92 10.33 5.23
C GLU A 154 33.96 9.58 3.89
N PHE A 155 32.79 9.24 3.34
CA PHE A 155 32.69 8.60 2.03
C PHE A 155 33.29 9.48 0.91
N LEU A 156 32.99 10.78 0.90
CA LEU A 156 33.51 11.72 -0.09
C LEU A 156 35.01 11.95 0.08
N GLU A 157 35.52 12.00 1.31
CA GLU A 157 36.95 12.09 1.59
C GLU A 157 37.71 10.83 1.21
N GLY A 158 37.11 9.64 1.38
CA GLY A 158 37.67 8.36 0.93
C GLY A 158 37.78 8.29 -0.59
N LEU A 159 36.78 8.78 -1.32
CA LEU A 159 36.85 8.91 -2.78
C LEU A 159 37.98 9.84 -3.23
N ARG A 160 38.21 10.93 -2.49
CA ARG A 160 39.30 11.88 -2.77
C ARG A 160 40.68 11.25 -2.54
N ARG A 161 40.84 10.45 -1.48
CA ARG A 161 42.10 9.72 -1.20
C ARG A 161 42.41 8.66 -2.25
N ASN A 162 41.40 7.88 -2.65
CA ASN A 162 41.57 6.86 -3.70
C ASN A 162 41.88 7.44 -5.10
N GLN A 163 41.53 8.70 -5.37
CA GLN A 163 41.96 9.41 -6.59
C GLN A 163 43.42 9.86 -6.53
N VAL A 164 43.90 10.29 -5.36
CA VAL A 164 45.30 10.74 -5.16
C VAL A 164 46.26 9.54 -5.15
N ASP A 165 45.84 8.40 -4.58
CA ASP A 165 46.66 7.18 -4.55
C ASP A 165 46.77 6.49 -5.92
N ALA A 166 45.81 6.71 -6.84
CA ALA A 166 45.86 6.19 -8.20
C ALA A 166 46.74 7.02 -9.16
N GLU A 167 47.04 8.28 -8.82
CA GLU A 167 47.90 9.17 -9.63
C GLU A 167 49.39 9.06 -9.25
N LEU A 168 49.73 8.47 -8.10
CA LEU A 168 51.12 8.31 -7.63
C LEU A 168 51.80 7.00 -8.07
N ASP A 169 51.13 6.12 -8.83
CA ASP A 169 51.71 4.87 -9.33
C ASP A 169 51.84 4.86 -10.87
N SER A 170 52.23 6.00 -11.44
CA SER A 170 52.51 6.18 -12.88
C SER A 170 54.01 6.19 -13.19
N ASP A 171 54.76 5.20 -12.70
CA ASP A 171 56.03 4.79 -13.31
C ASP A 171 56.19 3.27 -13.24
N GLY A 172 55.67 2.54 -14.24
CA GLY A 172 55.71 1.08 -14.22
C GLY A 172 54.77 0.37 -15.19
N MET A 173 55.13 0.40 -16.48
CA MET A 173 54.52 -0.38 -17.56
C MET A 173 54.40 -1.89 -17.25
N VAL A 174 53.20 -2.43 -17.02
CA VAL A 174 52.85 -3.83 -17.35
C VAL A 174 51.37 -3.96 -17.74
N VAL A 175 51.12 -4.20 -19.02
CA VAL A 175 49.86 -4.77 -19.52
C VAL A 175 49.86 -6.27 -19.23
N ARG A 176 48.92 -6.75 -18.40
CA ARG A 176 48.45 -8.15 -18.41
C ARG A 176 46.96 -8.20 -18.09
N GLY A 177 46.19 -8.69 -19.06
CA GLY A 177 44.75 -8.89 -18.92
C GLY A 177 44.37 -10.19 -18.21
N ILE A 178 43.04 -10.45 -18.23
CA ILE A 178 42.25 -11.58 -17.68
C ILE A 178 41.72 -11.23 -16.26
N LYS A 179 40.43 -11.31 -15.90
CA LYS A 179 39.22 -11.98 -16.43
C LYS A 179 37.98 -11.21 -15.93
N GLY A 180 36.94 -11.10 -16.74
CA GLY A 180 35.65 -10.54 -16.31
C GLY A 180 34.93 -11.47 -15.32
N GLU A 181 34.43 -10.88 -14.23
CA GLU A 181 33.48 -11.52 -13.32
C GLU A 181 32.07 -10.93 -13.52
N SER A 182 31.17 -11.81 -13.95
CA SER A 182 29.74 -11.92 -13.66
C SER A 182 28.98 -10.68 -13.15
N LEU A 183 28.16 -10.11 -14.04
CA LEU A 183 27.06 -9.20 -13.72
C LEU A 183 25.99 -9.87 -12.83
N ALA A 184 25.97 -9.54 -11.53
CA ALA A 184 24.78 -9.71 -10.71
C ALA A 184 23.79 -8.58 -11.04
N THR A 185 22.77 -8.93 -11.81
CA THR A 185 21.71 -8.02 -12.25
C THR A 185 20.78 -7.71 -11.07
N THR A 186 20.90 -6.53 -10.46
CA THR A 186 19.89 -6.04 -9.51
C THR A 186 18.73 -5.43 -10.29
N LYS A 187 17.58 -6.11 -10.22
CA LYS A 187 16.29 -5.66 -10.75
C LYS A 187 15.92 -4.29 -10.19
N VAL A 188 15.87 -3.29 -11.07
CA VAL A 188 15.21 -2.01 -10.81
C VAL A 188 13.70 -2.26 -10.84
N ASN A 189 13.05 -2.17 -9.69
CA ASN A 189 11.59 -2.17 -9.63
C ASN A 189 11.09 -0.78 -9.99
N LEU A 190 10.39 -0.70 -11.13
CA LEU A 190 9.69 0.47 -11.64
C LEU A 190 8.48 0.75 -10.74
N LEU A 191 8.57 1.72 -9.83
CA LEU A 191 7.39 2.27 -9.16
C LEU A 191 6.84 3.42 -10.00
N SER A 192 5.70 3.11 -10.63
CA SER A 192 4.82 4.03 -11.36
C SER A 192 4.57 5.32 -10.59
N VAL A 193 4.97 6.43 -11.19
CA VAL A 193 4.56 7.80 -10.83
C VAL A 193 3.09 7.95 -11.19
N GLY A 194 2.24 8.13 -10.19
CA GLY A 194 0.84 8.54 -10.35
C GLY A 194 0.62 9.84 -9.58
N GLY A 195 1.04 10.96 -10.18
CA GLY A 195 0.72 12.29 -9.69
C GLY A 195 -0.68 12.69 -10.15
N SER A 196 -1.57 12.99 -9.21
CA SER A 196 -2.80 13.74 -9.48
C SER A 196 -2.61 15.15 -8.93
N SER A 197 -2.34 16.07 -9.84
CA SER A 197 -2.40 17.51 -9.66
C SER A 197 -3.85 17.94 -9.45
N SER A 198 -4.12 18.70 -8.40
CA SER A 198 -5.35 19.50 -8.27
C SER A 198 -4.95 20.94 -8.02
N ALA A 199 -4.90 21.71 -9.10
CA ALA A 199 -4.79 23.16 -9.04
C ALA A 199 -6.15 23.74 -8.62
N SER A 200 -6.14 24.47 -7.51
CA SER A 200 -7.18 25.42 -7.15
C SER A 200 -7.07 26.66 -8.06
N HIS A 201 -8.17 27.05 -8.69
CA HIS A 201 -8.33 28.39 -9.20
C HIS A 201 -9.59 28.99 -8.57
N SER A 202 -9.34 30.02 -7.76
CA SER A 202 -10.33 30.97 -7.29
C SER A 202 -10.63 31.96 -8.41
N LYS A 203 -11.91 32.12 -8.72
CA LYS A 203 -12.63 33.39 -8.84
C LYS A 203 -14.13 33.11 -8.84
#